data_AF-U3BDJ9-F1
#
_entry.id   AF-U3BDJ9-F1
#
_cell.length_a   1.000
_cell.length_b   1.000
_cell.length_c   1.000
_cell.angle_alpha   90.00
_cell.angle_beta   90.00
_cell.angle_gamma   90.00
#
_symmetry.space_group_name_H-M   'P 1'
#
loop_
_entity.id
_entity.type
_entity.pdbx_description
1 polymer ?
#
loop_
_entity_poly.entity_id
_entity_poly.type
_entity_poly.pdbx_seq_one_letter_code
_entity_poly.pdbx_strand_id
1 'polypeptide(L)'
;MNSRTRNISTLALAGKQLHESPLSGQERACLLVAADGAERLGMFQLVSTRQHGNLHKGAEFFRVSFKLVGGEGEPGTEYSLAQDTVWAIVDHREAAIVFGPEDGMDIRHRDQGIGSYLLGQLVRQLQSVELRGNYAIQSVTLPVAAQLNGTDNDRRIERMVTRAGFYYSSASGTPTIGARKISDLKSWWNQERVQFLAFPRFVEMASEWHRGKLAAEKTAGAAQSAAEAAGREVQQLRTELREQAAQYAGELQASVDREEVLCREASEREARIQELNQLNVVLSEKTEFLHQQLEDAGSKVPRASGAASDQILTISLSRPVLCLLWAALAVATAGVIAHLPGIL
;
A
#
# COMPACT_ATOMS: atom_id res chain seq x y z
N MET A 1 3.24 0.14 2.33
CA MET A 1 4.58 0.70 2.58
C MET A 1 5.45 -0.40 3.14
N ASN A 2 6.44 -0.86 2.35
CA ASN A 2 7.24 -2.04 2.68
C ASN A 2 8.25 -1.73 3.78
N SER A 3 8.57 -2.72 4.62
CA SER A 3 9.58 -2.66 5.70
C SER A 3 10.94 -2.11 5.24
N ARG A 4 11.25 -2.20 3.94
CA ARG A 4 12.47 -1.66 3.32
C ARG A 4 12.60 -0.14 3.33
N THR A 5 11.51 0.63 3.19
CA THR A 5 11.58 2.11 3.18
C THR A 5 11.68 2.71 4.58
N ARG A 6 11.29 1.97 5.64
CA ARG A 6 11.44 2.40 7.04
C ARG A 6 12.89 2.35 7.55
N ASN A 7 13.79 1.62 6.91
CA ASN A 7 15.19 1.49 7.34
C ASN A 7 16.11 2.65 6.92
N ILE A 8 15.60 3.60 6.13
CA ILE A 8 16.40 4.63 5.43
C ILE A 8 16.84 5.79 6.33
N SER A 9 15.90 6.39 7.06
CA SER A 9 16.19 7.40 8.09
C SER A 9 16.99 6.79 9.24
N THR A 10 16.67 5.54 9.55
CA THR A 10 17.20 4.73 10.66
C THR A 10 18.72 4.59 10.61
N LEU A 11 19.31 4.08 9.52
CA LEU A 11 20.77 3.85 9.46
C LEU A 11 21.59 5.15 9.39
N ALA A 12 21.11 6.16 8.66
CA ALA A 12 21.76 7.47 8.59
C ALA A 12 21.71 8.20 9.95
N LEU A 13 20.55 8.12 10.64
CA LEU A 13 20.38 8.64 11.99
C LEU A 13 21.30 7.92 12.99
N ALA A 14 21.38 6.59 12.90
CA ALA A 14 22.32 5.81 13.71
C ALA A 14 23.78 6.22 13.46
N GLY A 15 24.17 6.40 12.19
CA GLY A 15 25.52 6.85 11.83
C GLY A 15 25.85 8.22 12.42
N LYS A 16 24.93 9.19 12.32
CA LYS A 16 25.07 10.51 12.92
C LYS A 16 25.19 10.43 14.45
N GLN A 17 24.33 9.66 15.10
CA GLN A 17 24.31 9.50 16.56
C GLN A 17 25.56 8.76 17.09
N LEU A 18 26.13 7.83 16.30
CA LEU A 18 27.40 7.18 16.62
C LEU A 18 28.58 8.16 16.51
N HIS A 19 28.55 9.08 15.54
CA HIS A 19 29.60 10.06 15.29
C HIS A 19 29.63 11.21 16.33
N GLU A 20 28.47 11.68 16.79
CA GLU A 20 28.36 12.82 17.71
C GLU A 20 28.73 12.49 19.16
N SER A 21 29.01 11.23 19.49
CA SER A 21 29.03 10.79 20.88
C SER A 21 30.44 10.45 21.38
N PRO A 22 30.83 10.86 22.61
CA PRO A 22 32.24 10.94 23.05
C PRO A 22 32.94 9.61 23.43
N LEU A 23 32.26 8.46 23.42
CA LEU A 23 32.88 7.14 23.66
C LEU A 23 33.26 6.49 22.31
N SER A 24 34.22 5.57 22.33
CA SER A 24 34.65 4.83 21.14
C SER A 24 33.47 4.11 20.46
N GLY A 25 33.35 4.30 19.13
CA GLY A 25 32.16 3.91 18.36
C GLY A 25 31.96 2.40 18.16
N GLN A 26 32.93 1.55 18.50
CA GLN A 26 32.91 0.12 18.16
C GLN A 26 31.90 -0.69 18.95
N GLU A 27 31.47 -0.21 20.11
CA GLU A 27 30.62 -1.03 20.97
C GLU A 27 29.15 -0.68 20.84
N ARG A 28 28.76 0.51 20.38
CA ARG A 28 27.44 1.11 20.62
C ARG A 28 26.27 0.60 19.79
N ALA A 29 26.54 -0.16 18.74
CA ALA A 29 25.51 -0.69 17.86
C ALA A 29 25.44 -2.22 17.99
N CYS A 30 24.23 -2.75 18.00
CA CYS A 30 24.00 -4.19 17.99
C CYS A 30 22.93 -4.57 16.98
N LEU A 31 23.04 -5.78 16.45
CA LEU A 31 22.02 -6.41 15.64
C LEU A 31 21.17 -7.27 16.55
N LEU A 32 19.86 -7.02 16.54
CA LEU A 32 18.87 -7.79 17.26
C LEU A 32 18.13 -8.72 16.32
N VAL A 33 18.13 -10.01 16.65
CA VAL A 33 17.37 -11.03 15.93
C VAL A 33 16.08 -11.33 16.68
N ALA A 34 14.97 -10.79 16.19
CA ALA A 34 13.65 -11.01 16.77
C ALA A 34 13.19 -12.48 16.61
N ALA A 35 12.12 -12.86 17.31
CA ALA A 35 11.61 -14.23 17.30
C ALA A 35 11.11 -14.69 15.91
N ASP A 36 10.67 -13.74 15.09
CA ASP A 36 10.27 -13.91 13.69
C ASP A 36 11.46 -13.99 12.71
N GLY A 37 12.70 -13.91 13.21
CA GLY A 37 13.92 -13.86 12.40
C GLY A 37 14.21 -12.49 11.80
N ALA A 38 13.40 -11.46 12.10
CA ALA A 38 13.67 -10.12 11.62
C ALA A 38 14.87 -9.51 12.35
N GLU A 39 15.80 -8.96 11.58
CA GLU A 39 16.94 -8.24 12.12
C GLU A 39 16.61 -6.76 12.32
N ARG A 40 16.95 -6.22 13.49
CA ARG A 40 16.77 -4.80 13.84
C ARG A 40 18.07 -4.23 14.36
N LEU A 41 18.34 -2.98 13.99
CA LEU A 41 19.46 -2.26 14.57
C LEU A 41 19.06 -1.71 15.94
N GLY A 42 19.86 -2.01 16.95
CA GLY A 42 19.80 -1.43 18.28
C GLY A 42 20.99 -0.53 18.54
N MET A 43 20.78 0.47 19.39
CA MET A 43 21.84 1.32 19.93
C MET A 43 21.77 1.29 21.45
N PHE A 44 22.92 1.37 22.09
CA PHE A 44 22.97 1.64 23.52
C PHE A 44 23.88 2.79 23.84
N GLN A 45 23.59 3.38 24.99
CA GLN A 45 24.31 4.49 25.56
C GLN A 45 24.84 4.07 26.92
N LEU A 46 26.16 4.15 27.06
CA LEU A 46 26.82 4.10 28.35
C LEU A 46 27.05 5.54 28.83
N VAL A 47 26.61 5.84 30.05
CA VAL A 47 26.84 7.11 30.74
C VAL A 47 27.61 6.80 32.01
N SER A 48 28.71 7.51 32.22
CA SER A 48 29.50 7.44 33.45
C SER A 48 29.65 8.85 34.00
N THR A 49 29.20 9.10 35.23
CA THR A 49 29.32 10.40 35.88
C THR A 49 29.88 10.23 37.28
N ARG A 50 30.84 11.08 37.65
CA ARG A 50 31.37 11.12 39.02
C ARG A 50 30.57 12.12 39.84
N GLN A 51 29.99 11.69 40.95
CA GLN A 51 29.24 12.56 41.83
C GLN A 51 30.20 13.40 42.69
N HIS A 52 30.00 14.72 42.66
CA HIS A 52 30.81 15.68 43.42
C HIS A 52 30.06 16.24 44.65
N GLY A 53 28.82 15.79 44.89
CA GLY A 53 27.96 16.24 46.00
C GLY A 53 28.34 15.66 47.36
N ASN A 54 27.64 16.09 48.42
CA ASN A 54 27.91 15.66 49.81
C ASN A 54 27.45 14.22 50.11
N LEU A 55 26.34 13.80 49.52
CA LEU A 55 25.88 12.40 49.54
C LEU A 55 26.61 11.67 48.40
N HIS A 56 27.37 10.62 48.71
CA HIS A 56 28.20 9.86 47.76
C HIS A 56 29.34 10.67 47.08
N LYS A 57 30.00 11.56 47.84
CA LYS A 57 31.15 12.32 47.34
C LYS A 57 32.24 11.40 46.78
N GLY A 58 32.50 11.52 45.48
CA GLY A 58 33.51 10.74 44.78
C GLY A 58 33.03 9.39 44.25
N ALA A 59 31.76 9.01 44.50
CA ALA A 59 31.15 7.84 43.90
C ALA A 59 30.94 8.02 42.40
N GLU A 60 30.97 6.91 41.67
CA GLU A 60 30.79 6.89 40.23
C GLU A 60 29.47 6.20 39.86
N PHE A 61 28.66 6.89 39.07
CA PHE A 61 27.40 6.39 38.55
C PHE A 61 27.59 5.89 37.13
N PHE A 62 27.19 4.65 36.87
CA PHE A 62 27.19 4.00 35.57
C PHE A 62 25.75 3.73 35.15
N ARG A 63 25.40 4.07 33.92
CA ARG A 63 24.10 3.75 33.33
C ARG A 63 24.28 3.20 31.94
N VAL A 64 23.64 2.08 31.65
CA VAL A 64 23.51 1.54 30.30
C VAL A 64 22.04 1.62 29.92
N SER A 65 21.75 2.34 28.84
CA SER A 65 20.40 2.50 28.29
C SER A 65 20.36 1.99 26.87
N PHE A 66 19.25 1.38 26.46
CA PHE A 66 19.06 0.81 25.13
C PHE A 66 17.90 1.49 24.39
N LYS A 67 18.02 1.57 23.07
CA LYS A 67 16.94 1.93 22.16
C LYS A 67 17.06 1.17 20.83
N LEU A 68 15.93 0.93 20.19
CA LEU A 68 15.90 0.54 18.80
C LEU A 68 16.22 1.75 17.92
N VAL A 69 16.83 1.50 16.78
CA VAL A 69 16.90 2.51 15.73
C VAL A 69 15.62 2.36 14.91
N GLY A 70 14.87 3.45 14.76
CA GLY A 70 13.63 3.49 13.97
C GLY A 70 13.17 4.92 13.72
N GLY A 71 11.94 5.06 13.20
CA GLY A 71 11.33 6.36 12.96
C GLY A 71 10.91 7.07 14.25
N GLU A 72 10.81 8.41 14.21
CA GLU A 72 10.19 9.19 15.29
C GLU A 72 8.75 8.69 15.52
N GLY A 73 8.40 8.42 16.78
CA GLY A 73 7.08 7.90 17.18
C GLY A 73 6.94 6.37 17.21
N GLU A 74 7.94 5.59 16.78
CA GLU A 74 7.94 4.15 17.00
C GLU A 74 8.30 3.80 18.46
N PRO A 75 7.59 2.86 19.12
CA PRO A 75 7.90 2.49 20.49
C PRO A 75 9.30 1.86 20.56
N GLY A 76 10.12 2.37 21.48
CA GLY A 76 11.49 1.87 21.66
C GLY A 76 12.58 2.69 20.98
N THR A 77 12.25 3.73 20.20
CA THR A 77 13.24 4.52 19.45
C THR A 77 13.86 5.68 20.23
N GLU A 78 13.35 5.95 21.43
CA GLU A 78 13.87 6.93 22.37
C GLU A 78 14.49 6.26 23.59
N TYR A 79 15.55 6.87 24.11
CA TYR A 79 16.11 6.51 25.39
C TYR A 79 15.15 6.90 26.50
N SER A 80 14.75 5.93 27.31
CA SER A 80 13.98 6.16 28.52
C SER A 80 14.90 6.05 29.74
N LEU A 81 14.67 6.88 30.75
CA LEU A 81 15.35 6.75 32.03
C LEU A 81 14.76 5.61 32.89
N ALA A 82 13.49 5.28 32.66
CA ALA A 82 12.76 4.26 33.42
C ALA A 82 12.78 2.89 32.74
N GLN A 83 12.87 2.86 31.41
CA GLN A 83 12.78 1.62 30.61
C GLN A 83 14.07 1.36 29.84
N ASP A 84 14.31 0.08 29.54
CA ASP A 84 15.49 -0.42 28.82
C ASP A 84 16.80 0.13 29.38
N THR A 85 16.87 0.27 30.70
CA THR A 85 17.99 0.88 31.40
C THR A 85 18.37 0.07 32.63
N VAL A 86 19.67 -0.06 32.84
CA VAL A 86 20.29 -0.57 34.07
C VAL A 86 21.35 0.40 34.55
N TRP A 87 21.55 0.49 35.86
CA TRP A 87 22.59 1.35 36.42
C TRP A 87 23.30 0.71 37.60
N ALA A 88 24.47 1.24 37.93
CA ALA A 88 25.18 0.92 39.15
C ALA A 88 25.85 2.16 39.74
N ILE A 89 25.96 2.18 41.05
CA ILE A 89 26.74 3.17 41.80
C ILE A 89 27.94 2.46 42.40
N VAL A 90 29.13 3.00 42.16
CA VAL A 90 30.40 2.52 42.70
C VAL A 90 30.83 3.49 43.79
N ASP A 91 30.78 3.03 45.04
CA ASP A 91 31.34 3.76 46.17
C ASP A 91 32.78 3.30 46.42
N HIS A 92 33.73 4.15 46.06
CA HIS A 92 35.16 3.89 46.24
C HIS A 92 35.61 3.95 47.69
N ARG A 93 34.88 4.62 48.58
CA ARG A 93 35.23 4.74 49.99
C ARG A 93 34.94 3.44 50.73
N GLU A 94 33.76 2.86 50.48
CA GLU A 94 33.33 1.61 51.09
C GLU A 94 33.70 0.37 50.26
N ALA A 95 34.37 0.57 49.11
CA ALA A 95 34.66 -0.47 48.13
C ALA A 95 33.43 -1.32 47.79
N ALA A 96 32.29 -0.65 47.57
CA ALA A 96 31.00 -1.28 47.39
C ALA A 96 30.33 -0.85 46.08
N ILE A 97 29.52 -1.75 45.53
CA ILE A 97 28.74 -1.52 44.30
C ILE A 97 27.27 -1.81 44.59
N VAL A 98 26.41 -0.86 44.23
CA VAL A 98 24.95 -1.00 44.29
C VAL A 98 24.43 -1.06 42.86
N PHE A 99 23.62 -2.05 42.54
CA PHE A 99 22.95 -2.17 41.23
C PHE A 99 21.52 -1.61 41.31
N GLY A 100 21.03 -1.08 40.20
CA GLY A 100 19.64 -0.64 40.03
C GLY A 100 19.12 -0.81 38.60
N PRO A 101 17.85 -0.46 38.33
CA PRO A 101 16.98 0.39 39.16
C PRO A 101 16.42 -0.28 40.42
N GLU A 102 16.24 0.50 41.48
CA GLU A 102 15.53 0.06 42.71
C GLU A 102 14.07 -0.30 42.40
N ASP A 103 13.46 0.39 41.43
CA ASP A 103 12.11 0.13 40.90
C ASP A 103 12.04 -1.04 39.90
N GLY A 104 13.17 -1.74 39.71
CA GLY A 104 13.26 -2.92 38.87
C GLY A 104 13.55 -2.57 37.42
N MET A 105 13.92 -3.58 36.64
CA MET A 105 14.27 -3.41 35.24
C MET A 105 13.06 -3.67 34.35
N ASP A 106 12.51 -2.61 33.73
CA ASP A 106 11.46 -2.72 32.71
C ASP A 106 12.06 -2.75 31.30
N ILE A 107 11.82 -3.85 30.57
CA ILE A 107 12.31 -4.05 29.21
C ILE A 107 11.13 -4.04 28.23
N ARG A 108 11.10 -3.05 27.33
CA ARG A 108 9.99 -2.85 26.38
C ARG A 108 9.87 -4.02 25.41
N HIS A 109 10.99 -4.51 24.89
CA HIS A 109 11.01 -5.58 23.88
C HIS A 109 11.38 -6.92 24.51
N ARG A 110 10.34 -7.61 25.01
CA ARG A 110 10.47 -8.91 25.67
C ARG A 110 11.08 -9.96 24.72
N ASP A 111 11.84 -10.88 25.30
CA ASP A 111 12.41 -12.08 24.66
C ASP A 111 13.44 -11.83 23.55
N GLN A 112 13.93 -10.60 23.44
CA GLN A 112 15.01 -10.23 22.51
C GLN A 112 16.41 -10.29 23.16
N GLY A 113 16.52 -10.70 24.43
CA GLY A 113 17.80 -10.78 25.14
C GLY A 113 18.37 -9.43 25.60
N ILE A 114 17.64 -8.32 25.42
CA ILE A 114 18.09 -6.95 25.74
C ILE A 114 18.43 -6.79 27.23
N GLY A 115 17.61 -7.32 28.14
CA GLY A 115 17.88 -7.21 29.58
C GLY A 115 19.20 -7.85 30.00
N SER A 116 19.47 -9.07 29.52
CA SER A 116 20.75 -9.75 29.75
C SER A 116 21.91 -9.00 29.11
N TYR A 117 21.70 -8.45 27.92
CA TYR A 117 22.68 -7.64 27.21
C TYR A 117 23.05 -6.37 28.00
N LEU A 118 22.07 -5.61 28.47
CA LEU A 118 22.25 -4.41 29.27
C LEU A 118 23.04 -4.71 30.55
N LEU A 119 22.62 -5.73 31.31
CA LEU A 119 23.32 -6.16 32.52
C LEU A 119 24.75 -6.63 32.20
N GLY A 120 24.93 -7.39 31.12
CA GLY A 120 26.23 -7.86 30.66
C GLY A 120 27.18 -6.72 30.30
N GLN A 121 26.69 -5.68 29.60
CA GLN A 121 27.49 -4.47 29.30
C GLN A 121 27.86 -3.71 30.57
N LEU A 122 26.91 -3.57 31.51
CA LEU A 122 27.17 -2.88 32.78
C LEU A 122 28.25 -3.63 33.58
N VAL A 123 28.13 -4.95 33.72
CA VAL A 123 29.13 -5.80 34.40
C VAL A 123 30.48 -5.69 33.71
N ARG A 124 30.52 -5.81 32.38
CA ARG A 124 31.74 -5.67 31.58
C ARG A 124 32.43 -4.32 31.83
N GLN A 125 31.64 -3.24 31.88
CA GLN A 125 32.18 -1.90 32.12
C GLN A 125 32.69 -1.72 33.55
N LEU A 126 32.01 -2.30 34.54
CA LEU A 126 32.47 -2.26 35.93
C LEU A 126 33.75 -3.07 36.14
N GLN A 127 33.92 -4.17 35.38
CA GLN A 127 35.09 -5.04 35.41
C GLN A 127 36.29 -4.51 34.62
N SER A 128 36.09 -3.56 33.69
CA SER A 128 37.19 -3.02 32.86
C SER A 128 38.23 -2.22 33.64
N VAL A 129 37.89 -1.79 34.86
CA VAL A 129 38.80 -1.08 35.76
C VAL A 129 39.34 -2.04 36.82
N GLU A 130 40.62 -2.39 36.73
CA GLU A 130 41.28 -3.43 37.54
C GLU A 130 41.06 -3.29 39.05
N LEU A 131 41.05 -2.07 39.57
CA LEU A 131 40.89 -1.79 41.01
C LEU A 131 39.55 -2.24 41.60
N ARG A 132 38.54 -2.48 40.75
CA ARG A 132 37.16 -2.76 41.19
C ARG A 132 36.89 -4.23 41.41
N GLY A 133 37.74 -5.14 40.92
CA GLY A 133 37.50 -6.59 40.98
C GLY A 133 37.14 -7.14 42.36
N ASN A 134 37.63 -6.49 43.42
CA ASN A 134 37.39 -6.88 44.81
C ASN A 134 36.22 -6.17 45.50
N TYR A 135 35.52 -5.27 44.84
CA TYR A 135 34.45 -4.48 45.45
C TYR A 135 33.26 -5.38 45.78
N ALA A 136 32.70 -5.19 46.97
CA ALA A 136 31.56 -5.93 47.44
C ALA A 136 30.29 -5.50 46.72
N ILE A 137 29.40 -6.43 46.40
CA ILE A 137 28.10 -6.10 45.80
C ILE A 137 27.06 -6.05 46.93
N GLN A 138 26.39 -4.91 47.07
CA GLN A 138 25.29 -4.79 48.01
C GLN A 138 24.07 -5.56 47.50
N SER A 139 23.39 -6.27 48.40
CA SER A 139 22.15 -6.97 48.07
C SER A 139 21.04 -5.97 47.83
N VAL A 140 20.27 -6.18 46.77
CA VAL A 140 19.16 -5.31 46.39
C VAL A 140 17.88 -6.13 46.39
N THR A 141 16.88 -5.61 47.08
CA THR A 141 15.52 -6.16 47.05
C THR A 141 14.87 -5.77 45.73
N LEU A 142 14.40 -6.74 44.97
CA LEU A 142 13.64 -6.51 43.75
C LEU A 142 12.22 -6.05 44.11
N PRO A 143 11.70 -5.00 43.46
CA PRO A 143 10.42 -4.41 43.82
C PRO A 143 9.23 -5.22 43.29
N VAL A 144 8.13 -5.12 44.04
CA VAL A 144 6.86 -5.82 43.79
C VAL A 144 6.22 -5.41 42.45
N ALA A 145 6.50 -4.22 41.91
CA ALA A 145 5.97 -3.78 40.62
C ALA A 145 6.50 -4.61 39.42
N ALA A 146 7.67 -5.25 39.56
CA ALA A 146 8.16 -6.23 38.58
C ALA A 146 7.29 -7.51 38.54
N GLN A 147 6.39 -7.71 39.50
CA GLN A 147 5.55 -8.92 39.64
C GLN A 147 4.15 -8.76 39.01
N LEU A 148 3.80 -7.60 38.46
CA LEU A 148 2.45 -7.30 37.92
C LEU A 148 2.03 -8.21 36.74
N ASN A 149 2.93 -9.03 36.19
CA ASN A 149 2.66 -10.04 35.15
C ASN A 149 3.02 -11.49 35.57
N GLY A 150 2.83 -11.85 36.85
CA GLY A 150 2.81 -13.25 37.29
C GLY A 150 4.17 -13.96 37.41
N THR A 151 4.11 -15.21 37.88
CA THR A 151 5.24 -16.12 38.19
C THR A 151 6.26 -16.30 37.06
N ASP A 152 5.86 -16.06 35.81
CA ASP A 152 6.74 -16.18 34.65
C ASP A 152 7.75 -15.03 34.54
N ASN A 153 7.43 -13.83 35.02
CA ASN A 153 8.39 -12.73 35.00
C ASN A 153 9.50 -12.94 36.05
N ASP A 154 9.13 -13.40 37.25
CA ASP A 154 10.08 -13.74 38.31
C ASP A 154 11.05 -14.84 37.84
N ARG A 155 10.55 -15.90 37.21
CA ARG A 155 11.39 -16.95 36.60
C ARG A 155 12.31 -16.43 35.49
N ARG A 156 11.92 -15.37 34.77
CA ARG A 156 12.78 -14.76 33.73
C ARG A 156 13.88 -13.93 34.37
N ILE A 157 13.55 -13.13 35.37
CA ILE A 157 14.49 -12.31 36.13
C ILE A 157 15.50 -13.23 36.85
N GLU A 158 15.03 -14.24 37.58
CA GLU A 158 15.86 -15.25 38.25
C GLU A 158 16.85 -15.88 37.27
N ARG A 159 16.37 -16.42 36.15
CA ARG A 159 17.25 -17.02 35.12
C ARG A 159 18.28 -16.03 34.58
N MET A 160 17.90 -14.77 34.39
CA MET A 160 18.81 -13.73 33.90
C MET A 160 19.90 -13.40 34.91
N VAL A 161 19.52 -13.07 36.15
CA VAL A 161 20.47 -12.64 37.19
C VAL A 161 21.38 -13.79 37.62
N THR A 162 20.86 -15.02 37.72
CA THR A 162 21.68 -16.19 38.05
C THR A 162 22.69 -16.52 36.95
N ARG A 163 22.33 -16.35 35.67
CA ARG A 163 23.32 -16.50 34.56
C ARG A 163 24.42 -15.44 34.61
N ALA A 164 24.09 -14.23 35.06
CA ALA A 164 25.06 -13.16 35.28
C ALA A 164 25.92 -13.37 36.54
N GLY A 165 25.65 -14.39 37.36
CA GLY A 165 26.44 -14.74 38.54
C GLY A 165 25.87 -14.22 39.87
N PHE A 166 24.69 -13.59 39.86
CA PHE A 166 24.01 -13.21 41.09
C PHE A 166 23.36 -14.42 41.77
N TYR A 167 23.36 -14.46 43.10
CA TYR A 167 22.41 -15.30 43.81
C TYR A 167 21.04 -14.63 43.81
N TYR A 168 20.00 -15.46 43.76
CA TYR A 168 18.60 -15.05 43.87
C TYR A 168 18.00 -15.76 45.09
N SER A 169 17.42 -15.00 46.00
CA SER A 169 16.75 -15.53 47.19
C SER A 169 15.34 -14.96 47.30
N SER A 170 14.34 -15.83 47.42
CA SER A 170 12.94 -15.45 47.63
C SER A 170 12.43 -15.90 49.02
N ALA A 171 13.31 -16.42 49.88
CA ALA A 171 12.95 -17.05 51.15
C ALA A 171 12.27 -16.11 52.16
N SER A 172 12.52 -14.81 52.08
CA SER A 172 11.93 -13.77 52.95
C SER A 172 10.59 -13.22 52.45
N GLY A 173 10.01 -13.80 51.38
CA GLY A 173 8.81 -13.27 50.72
C GLY A 173 9.09 -12.09 49.80
N THR A 174 10.26 -11.45 49.90
CA THR A 174 10.76 -10.42 48.99
C THR A 174 11.94 -10.96 48.18
N PRO A 175 11.85 -11.00 46.84
CA PRO A 175 12.96 -11.47 46.02
C PRO A 175 14.16 -10.54 46.16
N THR A 176 15.30 -11.08 46.52
CA THR A 176 16.56 -10.34 46.73
C THR A 176 17.63 -10.90 45.81
N ILE A 177 18.39 -10.01 45.19
CA ILE A 177 19.55 -10.37 44.37
C ILE A 177 20.83 -9.81 44.98
N GLY A 178 21.93 -10.53 44.81
CA GLY A 178 23.25 -10.04 45.22
C GLY A 178 24.37 -10.92 44.70
N ALA A 179 25.60 -10.52 44.99
CA ALA A 179 26.80 -11.29 44.74
C ALA A 179 27.86 -10.90 45.79
N ARG A 180 28.93 -11.69 45.93
CA ARG A 180 29.98 -11.33 46.90
C ARG A 180 30.86 -10.23 46.35
N LYS A 181 31.36 -10.39 45.13
CA LYS A 181 32.23 -9.42 44.46
C LYS A 181 31.87 -9.28 42.98
N ILE A 182 32.26 -8.16 42.37
CA ILE A 182 32.09 -7.93 40.93
C ILE A 182 32.87 -8.92 40.06
N SER A 183 33.98 -9.46 40.55
CA SER A 183 34.75 -10.51 39.86
C SER A 183 34.00 -11.85 39.75
N ASP A 184 33.00 -12.08 40.61
CA ASP A 184 32.17 -13.29 40.54
C ASP A 184 31.10 -13.18 39.44
N LEU A 185 30.80 -11.96 38.98
CA LEU A 185 29.82 -11.73 37.93
C LEU A 185 30.38 -12.04 36.55
N LYS A 186 29.48 -12.42 35.64
CA LYS A 186 29.78 -12.75 34.25
C LYS A 186 29.13 -11.75 33.32
N SER A 187 29.91 -11.15 32.43
CA SER A 187 29.41 -10.35 31.31
C SER A 187 28.82 -11.27 30.23
N TRP A 188 27.63 -11.81 30.50
CA TRP A 188 26.96 -12.78 29.64
C TRP A 188 25.68 -12.24 29.02
N TRP A 189 25.45 -12.55 27.75
CA TRP A 189 24.17 -12.36 27.06
C TRP A 189 24.02 -13.40 25.93
N ASN A 190 22.82 -13.49 25.36
CA ASN A 190 22.58 -14.36 24.21
C ASN A 190 23.14 -13.71 22.94
N GLN A 191 24.30 -14.17 22.49
CA GLN A 191 24.97 -13.67 21.28
C GLN A 191 24.21 -14.00 19.99
N GLU A 192 23.38 -15.04 19.96
CA GLU A 192 22.55 -15.32 18.78
C GLU A 192 21.44 -14.28 18.60
N ARG A 193 20.93 -13.75 19.72
CA ARG A 193 19.86 -12.75 19.75
C ARG A 193 20.38 -11.32 19.67
N VAL A 194 21.51 -11.05 20.32
CA VAL A 194 22.12 -9.71 20.37
C VAL A 194 23.59 -9.83 19.96
N GLN A 195 23.87 -9.45 18.72
CA GLN A 195 25.22 -9.45 18.16
C GLN A 195 25.79 -8.05 18.16
N PHE A 196 27.04 -7.90 18.61
CA PHE A 196 27.73 -6.64 18.42
C PHE A 196 27.91 -6.35 16.94
N LEU A 197 27.59 -5.13 16.55
CA LEU A 197 27.82 -4.68 15.19
C LEU A 197 29.13 -3.90 15.16
N ALA A 198 30.20 -4.60 14.76
CA ALA A 198 31.50 -3.97 14.57
C ALA A 198 31.39 -2.81 13.57
N PHE A 199 32.11 -1.71 13.82
CA PHE A 199 32.04 -0.51 12.99
C PHE A 199 32.27 -0.77 11.49
N PRO A 200 33.26 -1.59 11.06
CA PRO A 200 33.41 -1.92 9.63
C PRO A 200 32.16 -2.58 9.04
N ARG A 201 31.54 -3.51 9.77
CA ARG A 201 30.31 -4.18 9.35
C ARG A 201 29.13 -3.22 9.30
N PHE A 202 29.03 -2.29 10.25
CA PHE A 202 28.05 -1.21 10.20
C PHE A 202 28.20 -0.35 8.94
N VAL A 203 29.43 0.05 8.59
CA VAL A 203 29.72 0.84 7.38
C VAL A 203 29.37 0.06 6.11
N GLU A 204 29.72 -1.23 6.04
CA GLU A 204 29.33 -2.11 4.93
C GLU A 204 27.82 -2.16 4.77
N MET A 205 27.08 -2.45 5.84
CA MET A 205 25.61 -2.49 5.82
C MET A 205 25.01 -1.15 5.39
N ALA A 206 25.54 -0.04 5.91
CA ALA A 206 25.12 1.30 5.50
C ALA A 206 25.39 1.56 4.01
N SER A 207 26.52 1.08 3.47
CA SER A 207 26.89 1.24 2.06
C SER A 207 26.04 0.38 1.11
N GLU A 208 25.77 -0.88 1.46
CA GLU A 208 24.88 -1.78 0.73
C GLU A 208 23.47 -1.22 0.69
N TRP A 209 23.02 -0.73 1.84
CA TRP A 209 21.74 -0.05 1.95
C TRP A 209 21.69 1.22 1.08
N HIS A 210 22.72 2.07 1.13
CA HIS A 210 22.76 3.30 0.33
C HIS A 210 22.70 3.00 -1.18
N ARG A 211 23.43 1.98 -1.64
CA ARG A 211 23.36 1.50 -3.03
C ARG A 211 21.96 1.00 -3.39
N GLY A 212 21.34 0.22 -2.50
CA GLY A 212 19.96 -0.26 -2.68
C GLY A 212 18.95 0.87 -2.77
N LYS A 213 19.10 1.93 -1.98
CA LYS A 213 18.26 3.14 -2.03
C LYS A 213 18.38 3.84 -3.38
N LEU A 214 19.60 4.12 -3.84
CA LEU A 214 19.83 4.78 -5.13
C LEU A 214 19.23 3.97 -6.29
N ALA A 215 19.34 2.64 -6.25
CA ALA A 215 18.72 1.77 -7.23
C ALA A 215 17.19 1.87 -7.19
N ALA A 216 16.59 1.84 -5.99
CA ALA A 216 15.14 1.96 -5.83
C ALA A 216 14.60 3.32 -6.30
N GLU A 217 15.28 4.43 -5.97
CA GLU A 217 14.93 5.78 -6.43
C GLU A 217 15.01 5.88 -7.96
N LYS A 218 16.04 5.30 -8.57
CA LYS A 218 16.14 5.24 -10.03
C LYS A 218 14.97 4.47 -10.65
N THR A 219 14.58 3.33 -10.06
CA THR A 219 13.43 2.55 -10.55
C THR A 219 12.11 3.28 -10.35
N ALA A 220 11.94 4.00 -9.23
CA ALA A 220 10.75 4.78 -8.96
C ALA A 220 10.62 5.98 -9.91
N GLY A 221 11.73 6.68 -10.19
CA GLY A 221 11.77 7.75 -11.19
C GLY A 221 11.45 7.25 -12.59
N ALA A 222 11.99 6.08 -12.98
CA ALA A 222 11.64 5.44 -14.24
C ALA A 222 10.14 5.08 -14.32
N ALA A 223 9.59 4.48 -13.26
CA ALA A 223 8.16 4.14 -13.19
C ALA A 223 7.27 5.38 -13.26
N GLN A 224 7.65 6.47 -12.60
CA GLN A 224 6.92 7.73 -12.66
C GLN A 224 6.93 8.33 -14.08
N SER A 225 8.09 8.36 -14.74
CA SER A 225 8.17 8.83 -16.12
C SER A 225 7.33 8.00 -17.10
N ALA A 226 7.26 6.68 -16.90
CA ALA A 226 6.42 5.79 -17.69
C ALA A 226 4.92 6.03 -17.42
N ALA A 227 4.54 6.27 -16.17
CA ALA A 227 3.16 6.62 -15.81
C ALA A 227 2.73 7.96 -16.41
N GLU A 228 3.61 8.96 -16.44
CA GLU A 228 3.34 10.25 -17.09
C GLU A 228 3.22 10.11 -18.62
N ALA A 229 4.05 9.27 -19.25
CA ALA A 229 3.95 8.97 -20.67
C ALA A 229 2.62 8.28 -21.01
N ALA A 230 2.26 7.23 -20.28
CA ALA A 230 0.98 6.54 -20.44
C ALA A 230 -0.21 7.49 -20.16
N GLY A 231 -0.09 8.38 -19.18
CA GLY A 231 -1.09 9.40 -18.90
C GLY A 231 -1.34 10.35 -20.07
N ARG A 232 -0.28 10.75 -20.78
CA ARG A 232 -0.39 11.57 -22.01
C ARG A 232 -1.06 10.80 -23.15
N GLU A 233 -0.69 9.54 -23.35
CA GLU A 233 -1.28 8.68 -24.38
C GLU A 233 -2.79 8.47 -24.14
N VAL A 234 -3.19 8.21 -22.88
CA VAL A 234 -4.63 8.09 -22.52
C VAL A 234 -5.38 9.40 -22.77
N GLN A 235 -4.76 10.56 -22.53
CA GLN A 235 -5.40 11.84 -22.84
C GLN A 235 -5.55 12.06 -24.35
N GLN A 236 -4.55 11.69 -25.15
CA GLN A 236 -4.62 11.75 -26.61
C GLN A 236 -5.73 10.85 -27.16
N LEU A 237 -5.81 9.59 -26.72
CA LEU A 237 -6.86 8.66 -27.13
C LEU A 237 -8.26 9.16 -26.70
N ARG A 238 -8.37 9.81 -25.54
CA ARG A 238 -9.63 10.42 -25.09
C ARG A 238 -10.05 11.62 -25.95
N THR A 239 -9.10 12.44 -26.40
CA THR A 239 -9.41 13.55 -27.31
C THR A 239 -9.83 13.03 -28.68
N GLU A 240 -9.12 12.06 -29.23
CA GLU A 240 -9.45 11.42 -30.51
C GLU A 240 -10.84 10.76 -30.47
N LEU A 241 -11.14 10.00 -29.40
CA LEU A 241 -12.46 9.37 -29.23
C LEU A 241 -13.59 10.40 -29.13
N ARG A 242 -13.35 11.55 -28.47
CA ARG A 242 -14.34 12.65 -28.40
C ARG A 242 -14.57 13.29 -29.76
N GLU A 243 -13.50 13.50 -30.53
CA GLU A 243 -13.60 14.05 -31.88
C GLU A 243 -14.35 13.09 -32.82
N GLN A 244 -14.05 11.80 -32.77
CA GLN A 244 -14.79 10.77 -33.52
C GLN A 244 -16.26 10.72 -33.11
N ALA A 245 -16.56 10.75 -31.80
CA ALA A 245 -17.95 10.77 -31.33
C ALA A 245 -18.70 12.02 -31.80
N ALA A 246 -18.05 13.19 -31.83
CA ALA A 246 -18.64 14.43 -32.34
C ALA A 246 -18.89 14.35 -33.86
N GLN A 247 -17.98 13.75 -34.63
CA GLN A 247 -18.15 13.51 -36.06
C GLN A 247 -19.36 12.62 -36.33
N TYR A 248 -19.45 11.46 -35.67
CA TYR A 248 -20.60 10.55 -35.84
C TYR A 248 -21.92 11.17 -35.41
N ALA A 249 -21.93 11.95 -34.32
CA ALA A 249 -23.12 12.68 -33.90
C ALA A 249 -23.57 13.71 -34.96
N GLY A 250 -22.62 14.41 -35.58
CA GLY A 250 -22.90 15.34 -36.67
C GLY A 250 -23.43 14.66 -37.94
N GLU A 251 -22.84 13.53 -38.33
CA GLU A 251 -23.32 12.72 -39.46
C GLU A 251 -24.72 12.17 -39.24
N LEU A 252 -25.00 11.68 -38.02
CA LEU A 252 -26.32 11.20 -37.65
C LEU A 252 -27.36 12.31 -37.70
N GLN A 253 -27.05 13.49 -37.13
CA GLN A 253 -27.94 14.65 -37.20
C GLN A 253 -28.22 15.06 -38.64
N ALA A 254 -27.19 15.12 -39.49
CA ALA A 254 -27.37 15.43 -40.90
C ALA A 254 -28.22 14.39 -41.65
N SER A 255 -28.17 13.11 -41.25
CA SER A 255 -29.05 12.07 -41.78
C SER A 255 -30.50 12.27 -41.33
N VAL A 256 -30.72 12.58 -40.04
CA VAL A 256 -32.06 12.89 -39.50
C VAL A 256 -32.66 14.10 -40.22
N ASP A 257 -31.90 15.19 -40.37
CA ASP A 257 -32.37 16.39 -41.06
C ASP A 257 -32.74 16.10 -42.53
N ARG A 258 -31.99 15.23 -43.23
CA ARG A 258 -32.32 14.80 -44.59
C ARG A 258 -33.59 13.98 -44.64
N GLU A 259 -33.78 13.06 -43.69
CA GLU A 259 -35.02 12.28 -43.58
C GLU A 259 -36.23 13.17 -43.30
N GLU A 260 -36.09 14.18 -42.44
CA GLU A 260 -37.16 15.16 -42.19
C GLU A 260 -37.56 15.92 -43.46
N VAL A 261 -36.59 16.35 -44.27
CA VAL A 261 -36.85 17.01 -45.56
C VAL A 261 -37.58 16.07 -46.52
N LEU A 262 -37.12 14.82 -46.64
CA LEU A 262 -37.77 13.81 -47.49
C LEU A 262 -39.19 13.51 -47.03
N CYS A 263 -39.44 13.42 -45.72
CA CYS A 263 -40.77 13.23 -45.16
C CYS A 263 -41.70 14.41 -45.48
N ARG A 264 -41.21 15.67 -45.41
CA ARG A 264 -41.97 16.85 -45.82
C ARG A 264 -42.33 16.79 -47.31
N GLU A 265 -41.36 16.54 -48.18
CA GLU A 265 -41.61 16.41 -49.62
C GLU A 265 -42.59 15.27 -49.94
N ALA A 266 -42.48 14.13 -49.24
CA ALA A 266 -43.41 13.02 -49.40
C ALA A 266 -44.84 13.42 -49.01
N SER A 267 -45.02 14.12 -47.89
CA SER A 267 -46.34 14.60 -47.45
C SER A 267 -46.94 15.63 -48.41
N GLU A 268 -46.12 16.50 -49.00
CA GLU A 268 -46.55 17.46 -50.02
C GLU A 268 -46.98 16.74 -51.31
N ARG A 269 -46.23 15.72 -51.73
CA ARG A 269 -46.58 14.89 -52.90
C ARG A 269 -47.87 14.11 -52.65
N GLU A 270 -48.06 13.55 -51.46
CA GLU A 270 -49.30 12.86 -51.08
C GLU A 270 -50.50 13.81 -51.11
N ALA A 271 -50.38 15.02 -50.54
CA ALA A 271 -51.44 16.03 -50.61
C ALA A 271 -51.81 16.37 -52.06
N ARG A 272 -50.80 16.50 -52.95
CA ARG A 272 -51.02 16.77 -54.38
C ARG A 272 -51.67 15.61 -55.13
N ILE A 273 -51.33 14.36 -54.78
CA ILE A 273 -52.00 13.17 -55.32
C ILE A 273 -53.47 13.16 -54.88
N GLN A 274 -53.76 13.47 -53.62
CA GLN A 274 -55.13 13.56 -53.12
C GLN A 274 -55.94 14.63 -53.88
N GLU A 275 -55.36 15.81 -54.12
CA GLU A 275 -55.98 16.89 -54.90
C GLU A 275 -56.27 16.44 -56.35
N LEU A 276 -55.29 15.81 -57.02
CA LEU A 276 -55.49 15.27 -58.37
C LEU A 276 -56.56 14.18 -58.42
N ASN A 277 -56.63 13.32 -57.40
CA ASN A 277 -57.67 12.30 -57.29
C ASN A 277 -59.06 12.93 -57.13
N GLN A 278 -59.20 13.98 -56.32
CA GLN A 278 -60.47 14.73 -56.20
C GLN A 278 -60.87 15.36 -57.54
N LEU A 279 -59.92 15.98 -58.26
CA LEU A 279 -60.14 16.53 -59.60
C LEU A 279 -60.58 15.47 -60.61
N ASN A 280 -59.96 14.29 -60.57
CA ASN A 280 -60.34 13.17 -61.43
C ASN A 280 -61.76 12.67 -61.14
N VAL A 281 -62.19 12.63 -59.88
CA VAL A 281 -63.59 12.30 -59.51
C VAL A 281 -64.56 13.32 -60.10
N VAL A 282 -64.28 14.62 -59.98
CA VAL A 282 -65.13 15.67 -60.56
C VAL A 282 -65.15 15.58 -62.09
N LEU A 283 -64.01 15.31 -62.72
CA LEU A 283 -63.94 15.11 -64.17
C LEU A 283 -64.69 13.85 -64.60
N SER A 284 -64.60 12.74 -63.86
CA SER A 284 -65.33 11.52 -64.17
C SER A 284 -66.85 11.75 -64.09
N GLU A 285 -67.32 12.41 -63.03
CA GLU A 285 -68.73 12.81 -62.90
C GLU A 285 -69.18 13.69 -64.08
N LYS A 286 -68.33 14.63 -64.52
CA LYS A 286 -68.62 15.49 -65.67
C LYS A 286 -68.63 14.71 -66.99
N THR A 287 -67.74 13.75 -67.17
CA THR A 287 -67.74 12.89 -68.36
C THR A 287 -68.93 11.95 -68.37
N GLU A 288 -69.34 11.40 -67.23
CA GLU A 288 -70.57 10.61 -67.10
C GLU A 288 -71.80 11.46 -67.43
N PHE A 289 -71.87 12.70 -66.93
CA PHE A 289 -72.91 13.64 -67.29
C PHE A 289 -72.96 13.95 -68.80
N LEU A 290 -71.81 14.16 -69.44
CA LEU A 290 -71.73 14.37 -70.88
C LEU A 290 -72.09 13.10 -71.67
N HIS A 291 -71.73 11.91 -71.17
CA HIS A 291 -72.11 10.62 -71.78
C HIS A 291 -73.62 10.42 -71.69
N GLN A 292 -74.24 10.74 -70.54
CA GLN A 292 -75.69 10.75 -70.35
C GLN A 292 -76.40 11.72 -71.31
N GLN A 293 -75.85 12.93 -71.52
CA GLN A 293 -76.39 13.89 -72.50
C GLN A 293 -76.23 13.42 -73.96
N LEU A 294 -75.17 12.68 -74.28
CA LEU A 294 -74.95 12.09 -75.60
C LEU A 294 -75.87 10.89 -75.86
N GLU A 295 -76.18 10.09 -74.84
CA GLU A 295 -77.19 9.03 -74.94
C GLU A 295 -78.60 9.58 -75.15
N ASP A 296 -78.95 10.74 -74.57
CA ASP A 296 -80.25 11.41 -74.77
C ASP A 296 -80.40 12.08 -76.16
N ALA A 297 -79.30 12.36 -76.87
CA ALA A 297 -79.31 13.07 -78.17
C ALA A 297 -79.11 12.15 -79.40
N GLY A 298 -78.93 10.84 -79.22
CA GLY A 298 -78.35 9.97 -80.25
C GLY A 298 -78.97 8.57 -80.37
N SER A 299 -80.26 8.48 -80.66
CA SER A 299 -80.83 7.24 -81.25
C SER A 299 -80.21 6.97 -82.63
N LYS A 300 -79.20 6.10 -82.69
CA LYS A 300 -79.06 4.92 -83.62
C LYS A 300 -77.60 4.55 -83.94
N VAL A 301 -77.25 3.30 -83.56
CA VAL A 301 -76.47 2.28 -84.32
C VAL A 301 -74.92 2.39 -84.29
N PRO A 302 -74.14 1.28 -84.34
CA PRO A 302 -74.30 -0.08 -83.81
C PRO A 302 -73.14 -0.55 -82.91
N ARG A 303 -73.43 -1.65 -82.22
CA ARG A 303 -72.56 -2.55 -81.47
C ARG A 303 -71.47 -3.17 -82.36
N ALA A 304 -70.20 -2.98 -82.00
CA ALA A 304 -69.06 -3.75 -82.54
C ALA A 304 -68.41 -4.55 -81.42
N SER A 305 -68.60 -5.86 -81.48
CA SER A 305 -67.90 -6.88 -80.72
C SER A 305 -66.41 -6.93 -81.11
N GLY A 306 -65.50 -6.78 -80.16
CA GLY A 306 -64.07 -6.89 -80.37
C GLY A 306 -63.35 -7.44 -79.14
N ALA A 307 -63.10 -8.75 -79.18
CA ALA A 307 -62.07 -9.53 -78.51
C ALA A 307 -61.50 -9.05 -77.15
N ALA A 308 -61.79 -9.83 -76.11
CA ALA A 308 -60.98 -9.90 -74.90
C ALA A 308 -59.52 -10.18 -75.27
N SER A 309 -58.62 -9.26 -74.92
CA SER A 309 -57.19 -9.56 -74.82
C SER A 309 -56.86 -9.74 -73.34
N ASP A 310 -56.35 -10.91 -73.00
CA ASP A 310 -55.65 -11.16 -71.74
C ASP A 310 -54.47 -10.18 -71.66
N GLN A 311 -54.67 -9.06 -70.96
CA GLN A 311 -53.59 -8.20 -70.55
C GLN A 311 -52.95 -8.80 -69.31
N ILE A 312 -51.92 -9.62 -69.53
CA ILE A 312 -50.96 -9.98 -68.49
C ILE A 312 -50.33 -8.68 -68.00
N LEU A 313 -50.64 -8.32 -66.75
CA LEU A 313 -50.14 -7.14 -66.07
C LEU A 313 -48.69 -7.38 -65.65
N THR A 314 -47.73 -7.10 -66.53
CA THR A 314 -46.31 -7.09 -66.18
C THR A 314 -45.97 -5.83 -65.40
N ILE A 315 -45.90 -5.95 -64.07
CA ILE A 315 -45.40 -4.90 -63.18
C ILE A 315 -43.87 -4.87 -63.33
N SER A 316 -43.34 -3.90 -64.08
CA SER A 316 -41.89 -3.66 -64.14
C SER A 316 -41.45 -2.88 -62.91
N LEU A 317 -40.91 -3.57 -61.91
CA LEU A 317 -40.24 -2.95 -60.77
C LEU A 317 -38.98 -2.21 -61.27
N SER A 318 -38.84 -0.94 -60.89
CA SER A 318 -37.65 -0.16 -61.25
C SER A 318 -36.40 -0.76 -60.58
N ARG A 319 -35.24 -0.66 -61.25
CA ARG A 319 -33.94 -1.14 -60.73
C ARG A 319 -33.69 -0.83 -59.24
N PRO A 320 -33.93 0.39 -58.72
CA PRO A 320 -33.71 0.67 -57.31
C PRO A 320 -34.66 -0.11 -56.38
N VAL A 321 -35.92 -0.34 -56.76
CA VAL A 321 -36.85 -1.16 -55.96
C VAL A 321 -36.43 -2.62 -55.99
N LEU A 322 -35.94 -3.12 -57.13
CA LEU A 322 -35.41 -4.47 -57.23
C LEU A 322 -34.18 -4.66 -56.33
N CYS A 323 -33.28 -3.66 -56.27
CA CYS A 323 -32.13 -3.67 -55.35
C CYS A 323 -32.56 -3.68 -53.88
N LEU A 324 -33.58 -2.89 -53.50
CA LEU A 324 -34.11 -2.90 -52.13
C LEU A 324 -34.75 -4.24 -51.77
N LEU A 325 -35.46 -4.87 -52.70
CA LEU A 325 -36.10 -6.17 -52.49
C LEU A 325 -35.06 -7.28 -52.32
N TRP A 326 -33.97 -7.26 -53.10
CA TRP A 326 -32.83 -8.17 -52.92
C TRP A 326 -32.04 -7.89 -51.63
N ALA A 327 -31.87 -6.62 -51.24
CA ALA A 327 -31.23 -6.28 -49.97
C ALA A 327 -32.05 -6.76 -48.77
N ALA A 328 -33.37 -6.58 -48.80
CA ALA A 328 -34.27 -7.07 -47.76
C ALA A 328 -34.28 -8.61 -47.68
N LEU A 329 -34.24 -9.30 -48.84
CA LEU A 329 -34.15 -10.76 -48.89
C LEU A 329 -32.80 -11.26 -48.32
N ALA A 330 -31.70 -10.58 -48.63
CA ALA A 330 -30.37 -10.92 -48.11
C ALA A 330 -30.30 -10.76 -46.58
N VAL A 331 -30.86 -9.68 -46.04
CA VAL A 331 -30.93 -9.45 -44.58
C VAL A 331 -31.80 -10.50 -43.89
N ALA A 332 -32.93 -10.89 -44.49
CA ALA A 332 -33.78 -11.94 -43.95
C ALA A 332 -33.08 -13.31 -43.94
N THR A 333 -32.27 -13.63 -44.96
CA THR A 333 -31.47 -14.87 -44.97
C THR A 333 -30.26 -14.85 -44.03
N ALA A 334 -29.63 -13.68 -43.83
CA ALA A 334 -28.51 -13.53 -42.90
C ALA A 334 -28.97 -13.63 -41.43
N GLY A 335 -30.18 -13.17 -41.11
CA GLY A 335 -30.78 -13.29 -39.76
C GLY A 335 -31.13 -14.73 -39.36
N VAL A 336 -31.40 -15.62 -40.32
CA VAL A 336 -31.71 -17.03 -40.05
C VAL A 336 -30.44 -17.87 -39.82
N ILE A 337 -29.28 -17.45 -40.33
CA ILE A 337 -28.00 -18.17 -40.14
C ILE A 337 -27.33 -17.82 -38.79
N ALA A 338 -27.64 -16.66 -38.19
CA ALA A 338 -27.04 -16.24 -36.91
C ALA A 338 -27.67 -16.89 -35.66
N HIS A 339 -28.71 -17.73 -35.79
CA HIS A 339 -29.40 -18.36 -34.66
C HIS A 339 -29.31 -19.90 -34.59
N LEU A 340 -28.29 -20.50 -35.22
CA LEU A 340 -27.89 -21.90 -34.98
C LEU A 340 -26.66 -21.96 -34.05
N PRO A 341 -26.83 -22.09 -32.72
CA PRO A 341 -25.72 -22.41 -31.84
C PRO A 341 -25.47 -23.93 -31.91
N GLY A 342 -24.33 -24.30 -32.48
CA GLY A 342 -23.70 -25.61 -32.27
C GLY A 342 -24.26 -26.75 -33.12
N ILE A 343 -23.45 -27.21 -34.07
CA ILE A 343 -23.06 -28.61 -34.27
C ILE A 343 -21.79 -28.58 -35.15
N LEU A 344 -20.73 -29.17 -34.58
CA LEU A 344 -19.37 -29.45 -35.08
C LEU A 344 -18.37 -28.28 -35.16
#